data_AF-A0A2T6ZFA6-F1
#
_entry.id   AF-A0A2T6ZFA6-F1
#
_cell.length_a   1.000
_cell.length_b   1.000
_cell.length_c   1.000
_cell.angle_alpha   90.00
_cell.angle_beta   90.00
_cell.angle_gamma   90.00
#
_symmetry.space_group_name_H-M   'P 1'
#
loop_
_entity.id
_entity.type
_entity.pdbx_description
1 polymer ?
#
loop_
_entity_poly.entity_id
_entity_poly.type
_entity_poly.pdbx_seq_one_letter_code
_entity_poly.pdbx_strand_id
1 'polypeptide(L)'
;MSAEDIFGEVLQAIKTHHPDLLVRDHLNQEGFEHILKFLRDHANNLETYSFRMHWFSTENRLKVVMPTFLHECVGSWMYKAIGRAARSGLLPNAWDDTIDMMPAPECQNFVGRHAGSFKEPDMAFVPRIGPSRGECASFPSVVVESGWQESATRHLDDARLWLEGSGNAVRVVLQAKYHQSNESGRIHFVLSVSRAHPDGLGCTISPTYYDIFPIPQLVIQNPTISFAEFYSGDCPDGMEPETQIPFDLALFRETAAVCIRREGYIPA
;
A
#
# COMPACT_ATOMS: atom_id res chain seq x y z
N MET A 1 -9.82 -16.83 22.77
CA MET A 1 -9.96 -15.38 23.04
C MET A 1 -11.22 -14.93 22.33
N SER A 2 -12.10 -14.18 22.99
CA SER A 2 -13.35 -13.71 22.39
C SER A 2 -13.11 -12.55 21.43
N ALA A 3 -14.10 -12.20 20.60
CA ALA A 3 -14.04 -11.00 19.76
C ALA A 3 -13.96 -9.71 20.60
N GLU A 4 -14.58 -9.69 21.79
CA GLU A 4 -14.53 -8.57 22.73
C GLU A 4 -13.13 -8.37 23.31
N ASP A 5 -12.43 -9.47 23.66
CA ASP A 5 -11.04 -9.41 24.14
C ASP A 5 -10.11 -8.84 23.07
N ILE A 6 -10.26 -9.31 21.81
CA ILE A 6 -9.47 -8.83 20.68
C ILE A 6 -9.78 -7.36 20.39
N PHE A 7 -11.04 -6.96 20.45
CA PHE A 7 -11.43 -5.55 20.30
C PHE A 7 -10.76 -4.67 21.36
N GLY A 8 -10.80 -5.07 22.63
CA GLY A 8 -10.16 -4.33 23.72
C GLY A 8 -8.66 -4.14 23.50
N GLU A 9 -7.99 -5.17 23.00
CA GLU A 9 -6.58 -5.10 22.65
C GLU A 9 -6.30 -4.18 21.46
N VAL A 10 -7.08 -4.30 20.37
CA VAL A 10 -6.96 -3.41 19.20
C VAL A 10 -7.16 -1.96 19.61
N LEU A 11 -8.19 -1.69 20.41
CA LEU A 11 -8.50 -0.36 20.91
C LEU A 11 -7.35 0.22 21.73
N GLN A 12 -6.74 -0.60 22.60
CA GLN A 12 -5.60 -0.18 23.40
C GLN A 12 -4.37 0.10 22.52
N ALA A 13 -4.13 -0.74 21.51
CA ALA A 13 -3.01 -0.57 20.58
C ALA A 13 -3.15 0.74 19.76
N ILE A 14 -4.36 1.03 19.27
CA ILE A 14 -4.67 2.29 18.57
C ILE A 14 -4.45 3.49 19.49
N LYS A 15 -4.99 3.46 20.71
CA LYS A 15 -4.91 4.59 21.66
C LYS A 15 -3.50 4.87 22.15
N THR A 16 -2.68 3.84 22.30
CA THR A 16 -1.29 3.97 22.74
C THR A 16 -0.31 4.11 21.59
N HIS A 17 -0.77 3.89 20.35
CA HIS A 17 0.06 3.80 19.16
C HIS A 17 1.20 2.77 19.31
N HIS A 18 0.94 1.69 20.07
CA HIS A 18 1.89 0.63 20.38
C HIS A 18 1.21 -0.75 20.57
N PRO A 19 1.72 -1.84 19.95
CA PRO A 19 2.84 -1.87 19.00
C PRO A 19 2.48 -1.10 17.72
N ASP A 20 3.41 -0.95 16.78
CA ASP A 20 3.16 -0.38 15.45
C ASP A 20 2.47 -1.37 14.48
N LEU A 21 2.47 -2.67 14.83
CA LEU A 21 1.76 -3.73 14.11
C LEU A 21 1.14 -4.74 15.09
N LEU A 22 -0.15 -5.01 14.94
CA LEU A 22 -0.89 -6.05 15.66
C LEU A 22 -1.43 -7.09 14.66
N VAL A 23 -1.16 -8.37 14.91
CA VAL A 23 -1.64 -9.48 14.05
C VAL A 23 -2.47 -10.49 14.85
N ARG A 24 -3.74 -10.56 14.45
CA ARG A 24 -4.88 -11.45 14.72
C ARG A 24 -4.98 -12.75 13.95
N ASP A 25 -4.31 -13.85 14.28
CA ASP A 25 -4.60 -15.14 13.62
C ASP A 25 -5.83 -15.84 14.24
N HIS A 26 -6.53 -16.66 13.45
CA HIS A 26 -7.66 -17.50 13.87
C HIS A 26 -8.90 -16.75 14.38
N LEU A 27 -9.12 -15.53 13.92
CA LEU A 27 -10.40 -14.81 14.11
C LEU A 27 -11.40 -15.31 13.05
N ASN A 28 -12.69 -15.41 13.35
CA ASN A 28 -13.69 -15.74 12.32
C ASN A 28 -14.31 -14.47 11.71
N GLN A 29 -15.00 -14.63 10.57
CA GLN A 29 -15.63 -13.51 9.85
C GLN A 29 -16.56 -12.68 10.75
N GLU A 30 -17.43 -13.33 11.54
CA GLU A 30 -18.37 -12.65 12.45
C GLU A 30 -17.63 -11.81 13.51
N GLY A 31 -16.54 -12.35 14.07
CA GLY A 31 -15.69 -11.63 15.00
C GLY A 31 -15.01 -10.42 14.36
N PHE A 32 -14.55 -10.54 13.12
CA PHE A 32 -14.01 -9.40 12.36
C PHE A 32 -15.08 -8.33 12.13
N GLU A 33 -16.27 -8.71 11.64
CA GLU A 33 -17.36 -7.77 11.39
C GLU A 33 -17.80 -7.04 12.66
N HIS A 34 -17.81 -7.75 13.79
CA HIS A 34 -18.03 -7.16 15.11
C HIS A 34 -16.96 -6.11 15.40
N ILE A 35 -15.67 -6.46 15.35
CA ILE A 35 -14.56 -5.54 15.60
C ILE A 35 -14.62 -4.32 14.68
N LEU A 36 -14.80 -4.52 13.37
CA LEU A 36 -14.90 -3.45 12.37
C LEU A 36 -16.04 -2.49 12.72
N LYS A 37 -17.23 -3.01 13.06
CA LYS A 37 -18.37 -2.19 13.45
C LYS A 37 -18.06 -1.30 14.64
N PHE A 38 -17.42 -1.84 15.69
CA PHE A 38 -17.06 -1.03 16.86
C PHE A 38 -15.97 -0.01 16.55
N LEU A 39 -14.96 -0.37 15.76
CA LEU A 39 -13.90 0.58 15.38
C LEU A 39 -14.41 1.74 14.51
N ARG A 40 -15.51 1.55 13.78
CA ARG A 40 -16.16 2.58 12.96
C ARG A 40 -17.33 3.28 13.65
N ASP A 41 -17.62 2.92 14.90
CA ASP A 41 -18.63 3.62 15.69
C ASP A 41 -18.07 4.98 16.18
N HIS A 42 -18.71 6.06 15.74
CA HIS A 42 -18.37 7.43 16.13
C HIS A 42 -18.35 7.65 17.64
N ALA A 43 -19.10 6.85 18.42
CA ALA A 43 -19.06 6.91 19.88
C ALA A 43 -17.67 6.63 20.47
N ASN A 44 -16.80 5.92 19.73
CA ASN A 44 -15.46 5.57 20.18
C ASN A 44 -14.40 6.65 19.91
N ASN A 45 -14.74 7.72 19.18
CA ASN A 45 -13.87 8.87 18.87
C ASN A 45 -12.51 8.48 18.25
N LEU A 46 -12.48 7.42 17.43
CA LEU A 46 -11.26 6.88 16.85
C LEU A 46 -10.80 7.61 15.59
N GLU A 47 -11.60 8.54 15.06
CA GLU A 47 -11.30 9.35 13.87
C GLU A 47 -10.10 10.27 14.06
N THR A 48 -9.70 10.51 15.31
CA THR A 48 -8.52 11.30 15.68
C THR A 48 -7.22 10.49 15.68
N TYR A 49 -7.31 9.16 15.56
CA TYR A 49 -6.16 8.25 15.54
C TYR A 49 -5.86 7.78 14.13
N SER A 50 -4.57 7.59 13.84
CA SER A 50 -4.11 7.04 12.58
C SER A 50 -3.87 5.54 12.72
N PHE A 51 -4.69 4.72 12.06
CA PHE A 51 -4.50 3.28 11.98
C PHE A 51 -5.03 2.75 10.65
N ARG A 52 -4.55 1.57 10.25
CA ARG A 52 -5.07 0.83 9.09
C ARG A 52 -5.44 -0.56 9.52
N MET A 53 -6.49 -1.10 8.91
CA MET A 53 -6.99 -2.41 9.18
C MET A 53 -7.04 -3.24 7.90
N HIS A 54 -6.66 -4.50 8.05
CA HIS A 54 -6.74 -5.48 6.98
C HIS A 54 -7.30 -6.78 7.55
N TRP A 55 -8.16 -7.40 6.77
CA TRP A 55 -8.76 -8.69 7.02
C TRP A 55 -8.52 -9.59 5.83
N PHE A 56 -7.87 -10.72 6.10
CA PHE A 56 -7.53 -11.73 5.11
C PHE A 56 -8.48 -12.91 5.32
N SER A 57 -9.59 -12.92 4.60
CA SER A 57 -10.69 -13.89 4.80
C SER A 57 -10.22 -15.34 4.63
N THR A 58 -9.34 -15.59 3.67
CA THR A 58 -8.76 -16.93 3.42
C THR A 58 -7.95 -17.45 4.60
N GLU A 59 -7.30 -16.55 5.34
CA GLU A 59 -6.37 -16.87 6.43
C GLU A 59 -7.02 -16.72 7.81
N ASN A 60 -8.25 -16.21 7.88
CA ASN A 60 -8.90 -15.86 9.14
C ASN A 60 -8.01 -14.94 10.00
N ARG A 61 -7.40 -13.94 9.32
CA ARG A 61 -6.36 -13.09 9.90
C ARG A 61 -6.75 -11.61 9.88
N LEU A 62 -6.74 -10.99 11.06
CA LEU A 62 -6.81 -9.54 11.25
C LEU A 62 -5.40 -8.97 11.37
N LYS A 63 -5.15 -7.86 10.69
CA LYS A 63 -3.92 -7.06 10.82
C LYS A 63 -4.33 -5.62 11.08
N VAL A 64 -3.78 -5.03 12.13
CA VAL A 64 -3.96 -3.61 12.44
C VAL A 64 -2.59 -2.96 12.49
N VAL A 65 -2.45 -1.85 11.78
CA VAL A 65 -1.21 -1.10 11.65
C VAL A 65 -1.40 0.26 12.29
N MET A 66 -0.43 0.69 13.09
CA MET A 66 -0.35 2.02 13.69
C MET A 66 0.89 2.73 13.10
N PRO A 67 0.75 3.43 11.96
CA PRO A 67 1.90 3.91 11.19
C PRO A 67 2.81 4.88 11.92
N THR A 68 4.10 4.56 11.90
CA THR A 68 5.18 5.42 12.40
C THR A 68 5.58 6.46 11.36
N PHE A 69 6.49 7.38 11.72
CA PHE A 69 6.98 8.37 10.77
C PHE A 69 7.79 7.72 9.64
N LEU A 70 8.47 6.61 9.91
CA LEU A 70 9.12 5.80 8.88
C LEU A 70 8.10 5.12 7.97
N HIS A 71 7.01 4.61 8.51
CA HIS A 71 5.92 4.00 7.73
C HIS A 71 5.40 4.99 6.66
N GLU A 72 5.10 6.22 7.07
CA GLU A 72 4.54 7.26 6.19
C GLU A 72 5.55 7.83 5.16
N CYS A 73 6.84 7.49 5.26
CA CYS A 73 7.87 8.07 4.40
C CYS A 73 7.67 7.70 2.91
N VAL A 74 7.03 6.56 2.64
CA VAL A 74 6.76 6.08 1.29
C VAL A 74 5.72 6.97 0.61
N GLY A 75 4.63 7.32 1.29
CA GLY A 75 3.64 8.27 0.79
C GLY A 75 4.26 9.64 0.50
N SER A 76 5.14 10.13 1.39
CA SER A 76 5.89 11.38 1.15
C SER A 76 6.76 11.33 -0.11
N TRP A 77 7.46 10.21 -0.34
CA TRP A 77 8.23 10.00 -1.56
C TRP A 77 7.34 10.00 -2.81
N MET A 78 6.20 9.31 -2.78
CA MET A 78 5.25 9.25 -3.89
C MET A 78 4.72 10.65 -4.26
N TYR A 79 4.27 11.44 -3.28
CA TYR A 79 3.83 12.81 -3.53
C TYR A 79 4.92 13.67 -4.18
N LYS A 80 6.18 13.54 -3.72
CA LYS A 80 7.30 14.28 -4.32
C LYS A 80 7.59 13.82 -5.75
N ALA A 81 7.52 12.52 -6.03
CA ALA A 81 7.72 11.97 -7.37
C ALA A 81 6.66 12.48 -8.35
N ILE A 82 5.37 12.38 -7.99
CA ILE A 82 4.25 12.91 -8.78
C ILE A 82 4.38 14.42 -8.96
N GLY A 83 4.66 15.18 -7.90
CA GLY A 83 4.84 16.62 -7.99
C GLY A 83 6.02 17.03 -8.88
N ARG A 84 7.10 16.24 -8.94
CA ARG A 84 8.21 16.47 -9.89
C ARG A 84 7.77 16.19 -11.33
N ALA A 85 7.05 15.10 -11.57
CA ALA A 85 6.53 14.75 -12.89
C ALA A 85 5.56 15.82 -13.43
N ALA A 86 4.68 16.37 -12.58
CA ALA A 86 3.83 17.50 -12.95
C ALA A 86 4.64 18.74 -13.33
N ARG A 87 5.63 19.13 -12.50
CA ARG A 87 6.47 20.31 -12.80
C ARG A 87 7.35 20.16 -14.03
N SER A 88 7.72 18.94 -14.42
CA SER A 88 8.46 18.68 -15.65
C SER A 88 7.57 18.56 -16.89
N GLY A 89 6.24 18.70 -16.75
CA GLY A 89 5.29 18.55 -17.85
C GLY A 89 5.05 17.10 -18.29
N LEU A 90 5.46 16.11 -17.47
CA LEU A 90 5.17 14.69 -17.75
C LEU A 90 3.73 14.33 -17.37
N LEU A 91 3.16 14.99 -16.36
CA LEU A 91 1.74 14.85 -16.03
C LEU A 91 0.94 15.98 -16.69
N PRO A 92 -0.06 15.66 -17.52
CA PRO A 92 -0.97 16.67 -18.06
C PRO A 92 -1.92 17.19 -16.96
N ASN A 93 -2.47 18.39 -17.14
CA ASN A 93 -3.43 18.98 -16.19
C ASN A 93 -4.65 18.09 -15.93
N ALA A 94 -5.09 17.32 -16.93
CA ALA A 94 -6.20 16.39 -16.80
C ALA A 94 -5.94 15.27 -15.76
N TRP A 95 -4.69 15.05 -15.34
CA TRP A 95 -4.36 14.11 -14.26
C TRP A 95 -5.12 14.44 -12.97
N ASP A 96 -5.14 15.71 -12.57
CA ASP A 96 -5.75 16.16 -11.32
C ASP A 96 -7.28 15.94 -11.29
N ASP A 97 -7.90 15.90 -12.46
CA ASP A 97 -9.35 15.68 -12.62
C ASP A 97 -9.71 14.20 -12.85
N THR A 98 -8.73 13.31 -13.02
CA THR A 98 -8.97 11.92 -13.46
C THR A 98 -8.30 10.84 -12.63
N ILE A 99 -7.39 11.19 -11.71
CA ILE A 99 -6.81 10.29 -10.71
C ILE A 99 -6.91 10.94 -9.33
N ASP A 100 -7.52 10.24 -8.38
CA ASP A 100 -7.49 10.61 -6.97
C ASP A 100 -6.33 9.89 -6.25
N MET A 101 -5.43 10.66 -5.61
CA MET A 101 -4.40 10.12 -4.73
C MET A 101 -4.93 10.05 -3.29
N MET A 102 -5.34 8.86 -2.86
CA MET A 102 -6.05 8.66 -1.59
C MET A 102 -5.15 7.96 -0.56
N PRO A 103 -5.01 8.51 0.66
CA PRO A 103 -4.45 7.76 1.79
C PRO A 103 -5.52 6.81 2.34
N ALA A 104 -5.15 5.54 2.57
CA ALA A 104 -6.00 4.55 3.25
C ALA A 104 -7.46 4.40 2.76
N PRO A 105 -7.75 4.33 1.45
CA PRO A 105 -9.10 4.00 1.00
C PRO A 105 -9.48 2.55 1.36
N GLU A 106 -10.69 2.35 1.87
CA GLU A 106 -11.22 1.02 2.18
C GLU A 106 -11.56 0.23 0.90
N CYS A 107 -11.06 -0.99 0.80
CA CYS A 107 -11.36 -1.93 -0.28
C CYS A 107 -11.91 -3.23 0.31
N GLN A 108 -13.11 -3.64 -0.10
CA GLN A 108 -13.79 -4.84 0.45
C GLN A 108 -14.43 -5.75 -0.61
N ASN A 109 -14.48 -5.32 -1.87
CA ASN A 109 -15.16 -6.04 -2.96
C ASN A 109 -14.25 -7.06 -3.65
N PHE A 110 -13.35 -7.71 -2.90
CA PHE A 110 -12.43 -8.70 -3.47
C PHE A 110 -13.19 -9.92 -3.99
N VAL A 111 -12.64 -10.61 -4.99
CA VAL A 111 -13.25 -11.72 -5.71
C VAL A 111 -12.44 -13.02 -5.58
N GLY A 112 -13.02 -14.12 -6.06
CA GLY A 112 -12.38 -15.43 -6.07
C GLY A 112 -12.06 -15.92 -4.65
N ARG A 113 -10.87 -16.50 -4.47
CA ARG A 113 -10.42 -17.01 -3.15
C ARG A 113 -10.27 -15.92 -2.08
N HIS A 114 -10.18 -14.65 -2.50
CA HIS A 114 -10.01 -13.50 -1.63
C HIS A 114 -11.35 -12.82 -1.27
N ALA A 115 -12.47 -13.38 -1.74
CA ALA A 115 -13.79 -12.85 -1.41
C ALA A 115 -14.00 -12.71 0.11
N GLY A 116 -14.60 -11.59 0.52
CA GLY A 116 -14.81 -11.25 1.93
C GLY A 116 -13.59 -10.66 2.64
N SER A 117 -12.44 -10.51 1.97
CA SER A 117 -11.31 -9.76 2.53
C SER A 117 -11.62 -8.26 2.61
N PHE A 118 -10.91 -7.54 3.48
CA PHE A 118 -10.96 -6.08 3.61
C PHE A 118 -9.52 -5.56 3.70
N LYS A 119 -9.19 -4.47 3.00
CA LYS A 119 -7.87 -3.84 3.12
C LYS A 119 -7.94 -2.33 2.97
N GLU A 120 -7.07 -1.65 3.69
CA GLU A 120 -6.74 -0.24 3.50
C GLU A 120 -5.25 -0.14 3.09
N PRO A 121 -4.90 0.27 1.86
CA PRO A 121 -3.51 0.46 1.50
C PRO A 121 -2.95 1.73 2.16
N ASP A 122 -1.63 1.87 2.33
CA ASP A 122 -1.09 3.12 2.88
C ASP A 122 -1.41 4.33 1.99
N MET A 123 -1.30 4.13 0.68
CA MET A 123 -1.67 5.11 -0.33
C MET A 123 -2.14 4.38 -1.58
N ALA A 124 -3.04 5.00 -2.32
CA ALA A 124 -3.52 4.47 -3.58
C ALA A 124 -3.76 5.56 -4.62
N PHE A 125 -3.69 5.15 -5.88
CA PHE A 125 -4.13 5.94 -7.03
C PHE A 125 -5.45 5.33 -7.52
N VAL A 126 -6.52 6.09 -7.41
CA VAL A 126 -7.87 5.66 -7.78
C VAL A 126 -8.28 6.38 -9.05
N PRO A 127 -8.40 5.68 -10.20
CA PRO A 127 -8.83 6.32 -11.41
C PRO A 127 -10.31 6.69 -11.35
N ARG A 128 -10.64 7.82 -11.95
CA ARG A 128 -12.03 8.19 -12.23
C ARG A 128 -12.49 7.51 -13.50
N ILE A 129 -13.71 6.99 -13.48
CA ILE A 129 -14.31 6.15 -14.52
C ILE A 129 -15.60 6.75 -15.06
N GLY A 130 -16.09 6.13 -16.14
CA GLY A 130 -17.29 6.54 -16.84
C GLY A 130 -17.05 7.69 -17.84
N PRO A 131 -18.04 7.98 -18.70
CA PRO A 131 -17.86 8.93 -19.81
C PRO A 131 -17.47 10.35 -19.38
N SER A 132 -17.91 10.77 -18.19
CA SER A 132 -17.61 12.08 -17.62
C SER A 132 -16.48 12.08 -16.59
N ARG A 133 -15.85 10.92 -16.30
CA ARG A 133 -14.88 10.76 -15.21
C ARG A 133 -15.42 11.25 -13.86
N GLY A 134 -16.72 11.05 -13.63
CA GLY A 134 -17.43 11.55 -12.45
C GLY A 134 -17.45 10.57 -11.26
N GLU A 135 -17.05 9.32 -11.47
CA GLU A 135 -17.14 8.25 -10.48
C GLU A 135 -15.74 7.70 -10.16
N CYS A 136 -15.48 7.31 -8.92
CA CYS A 136 -14.24 6.61 -8.56
C CYS A 136 -14.36 5.13 -8.91
N ALA A 137 -13.28 4.54 -9.44
CA ALA A 137 -13.21 3.10 -9.60
C ALA A 137 -13.38 2.37 -8.26
N SER A 138 -14.00 1.18 -8.29
CA SER A 138 -14.24 0.38 -7.08
C SER A 138 -12.97 -0.17 -6.44
N PHE A 139 -11.87 -0.20 -7.20
CA PHE A 139 -10.53 -0.50 -6.72
C PHE A 139 -9.56 0.55 -7.24
N PRO A 140 -8.49 0.85 -6.49
CA PRO A 140 -7.36 1.57 -7.03
C PRO A 140 -6.69 0.79 -8.16
N SER A 141 -5.98 1.49 -9.03
CA SER A 141 -5.16 0.89 -10.08
C SER A 141 -3.71 0.68 -9.63
N VAL A 142 -3.23 1.53 -8.73
CA VAL A 142 -1.90 1.43 -8.12
C VAL A 142 -2.03 1.51 -6.62
N VAL A 143 -1.44 0.54 -5.92
CA VAL A 143 -1.42 0.45 -4.48
C VAL A 143 0.01 0.59 -3.97
N VAL A 144 0.17 1.36 -2.90
CA VAL A 144 1.43 1.52 -2.17
C VAL A 144 1.22 0.97 -0.76
N GLU A 145 2.12 0.09 -0.36
CA GLU A 145 2.14 -0.54 0.95
C GLU A 145 3.52 -0.40 1.55
N SER A 146 3.58 -0.31 2.86
CA SER A 146 4.82 -0.29 3.61
C SER A 146 4.68 -1.13 4.87
N GLY A 147 5.81 -1.54 5.45
CA GLY A 147 5.73 -2.26 6.72
C GLY A 147 7.01 -2.96 7.12
N TRP A 148 6.96 -3.48 8.34
CA TRP A 148 8.07 -4.14 9.02
C TRP A 148 7.93 -5.66 9.01
N GLN A 149 9.06 -6.35 8.96
CA GLN A 149 9.24 -7.71 9.50
C GLN A 149 8.29 -8.83 9.02
N GLU A 150 7.42 -8.58 8.04
CA GLU A 150 6.63 -9.62 7.39
C GLU A 150 7.54 -10.55 6.59
N SER A 151 7.23 -11.85 6.60
CA SER A 151 7.97 -12.81 5.78
C SER A 151 7.80 -12.51 4.29
N ALA A 152 8.79 -12.88 3.49
CA ALA A 152 8.72 -12.73 2.03
C ALA A 152 7.48 -13.43 1.43
N THR A 153 7.03 -14.54 2.02
CA THR A 153 5.80 -15.23 1.62
C THR A 153 4.56 -14.37 1.86
N ARG A 154 4.38 -13.84 3.09
CA ARG A 154 3.24 -12.97 3.42
C ARG A 154 3.23 -11.70 2.57
N HIS A 155 4.40 -11.17 2.27
CA HIS A 155 4.54 -10.02 1.38
C HIS A 155 4.01 -10.29 -0.04
N LEU A 156 4.36 -11.44 -0.61
CA LEU A 156 3.85 -11.88 -1.92
C LEU A 156 2.35 -12.14 -1.88
N ASP A 157 1.84 -12.74 -0.80
CA ASP A 157 0.40 -13.03 -0.66
C ASP A 157 -0.42 -11.74 -0.51
N ASP A 158 0.10 -10.72 0.16
CA ASP A 158 -0.49 -9.38 0.22
C ASP A 158 -0.58 -8.74 -1.19
N ALA A 159 0.45 -8.89 -2.02
CA ALA A 159 0.41 -8.41 -3.41
C ALA A 159 -0.56 -9.22 -4.27
N ARG A 160 -0.62 -10.55 -4.10
CA ARG A 160 -1.59 -11.43 -4.78
C ARG A 160 -3.02 -11.05 -4.45
N LEU A 161 -3.32 -10.77 -3.19
CA LEU A 161 -4.65 -10.34 -2.78
C LEU A 161 -5.06 -9.07 -3.54
N TRP A 162 -4.17 -8.07 -3.63
CA TRP A 162 -4.45 -6.86 -4.41
C TRP A 162 -4.62 -7.15 -5.90
N LEU A 163 -3.69 -7.90 -6.50
CA LEU A 163 -3.66 -8.12 -7.95
C LEU A 163 -4.76 -9.11 -8.40
N GLU A 164 -4.76 -10.32 -7.86
CA GLU A 164 -5.73 -11.38 -8.22
C GLU A 164 -7.09 -11.12 -7.58
N GLY A 165 -7.12 -10.72 -6.30
CA GLY A 165 -8.35 -10.51 -5.56
C GLY A 165 -9.15 -9.30 -6.04
N SER A 166 -8.54 -8.31 -6.69
CA SER A 166 -9.29 -7.21 -7.34
C SER A 166 -9.78 -7.56 -8.75
N GLY A 167 -9.57 -8.79 -9.22
CA GLY A 167 -9.85 -9.18 -10.61
C GLY A 167 -8.94 -8.46 -11.61
N ASN A 168 -7.70 -8.15 -11.22
CA ASN A 168 -6.74 -7.33 -11.96
C ASN A 168 -7.15 -5.87 -12.17
N ALA A 169 -8.10 -5.33 -11.38
CA ALA A 169 -8.39 -3.90 -11.38
C ALA A 169 -7.18 -3.10 -10.84
N VAL A 170 -6.53 -3.60 -9.78
CA VAL A 170 -5.19 -3.16 -9.37
C VAL A 170 -4.17 -3.70 -10.37
N ARG A 171 -3.40 -2.81 -10.99
CA ARG A 171 -2.36 -3.13 -11.96
C ARG A 171 -0.98 -3.19 -11.36
N VAL A 172 -0.69 -2.36 -10.36
CA VAL A 172 0.64 -2.27 -9.75
C VAL A 172 0.53 -2.24 -8.23
N VAL A 173 1.35 -3.03 -7.56
CA VAL A 173 1.55 -2.97 -6.10
C VAL A 173 3.00 -2.62 -5.84
N LEU A 174 3.23 -1.45 -5.25
CA LEU A 174 4.52 -1.02 -4.71
C LEU A 174 4.55 -1.39 -3.23
N GLN A 175 5.53 -2.16 -2.80
CA GLN A 175 5.64 -2.52 -1.39
C GLN A 175 7.04 -2.19 -0.86
N ALA A 176 7.12 -1.31 0.14
CA ALA A 176 8.37 -0.89 0.75
C ALA A 176 8.56 -1.59 2.11
N LYS A 177 9.59 -2.42 2.26
CA LYS A 177 9.79 -3.26 3.44
C LYS A 177 11.08 -2.99 4.17
N TYR A 178 10.93 -2.75 5.48
CA TYR A 178 12.02 -2.48 6.40
C TYR A 178 12.39 -3.75 7.15
N HIS A 179 13.70 -4.04 7.18
CA HIS A 179 14.28 -5.16 7.92
C HIS A 179 15.38 -4.62 8.82
N GLN A 180 15.16 -4.72 10.13
CA GLN A 180 16.20 -4.39 11.09
C GLN A 180 17.21 -5.54 11.15
N SER A 181 18.49 -5.23 11.00
CA SER A 181 19.56 -6.18 11.30
C SER A 181 19.63 -6.38 12.82
N ASN A 182 19.71 -7.65 13.24
CA ASN A 182 19.55 -8.05 14.65
C ASN A 182 20.60 -7.46 15.63
N GLU A 183 21.68 -6.84 15.14
CA GLU A 183 22.85 -6.53 15.98
C GLU A 183 23.39 -5.09 15.87
N SER A 184 22.87 -4.25 14.96
CA SER A 184 23.51 -2.93 14.69
C SER A 184 22.57 -1.73 14.62
N GLY A 185 21.26 -1.94 14.83
CA GLY A 185 20.26 -0.89 14.60
C GLY A 185 20.19 -0.42 13.13
N ARG A 186 20.82 -1.17 12.21
CA ARG A 186 20.80 -0.87 10.79
C ARG A 186 19.53 -1.38 10.13
N ILE A 187 18.94 -0.57 9.26
CA ILE A 187 17.74 -0.88 8.47
C ILE A 187 18.14 -1.17 7.05
N HIS A 188 17.91 -2.43 6.64
CA HIS A 188 17.79 -2.79 5.24
C HIS A 188 16.40 -2.37 4.77
N PHE A 189 16.34 -1.78 3.59
CA PHE A 189 15.10 -1.26 3.04
C PHE A 189 15.01 -1.63 1.56
N VAL A 190 13.97 -2.39 1.22
CA VAL A 190 13.74 -2.90 -0.13
C VAL A 190 12.38 -2.42 -0.63
N LEU A 191 12.35 -1.93 -1.86
CA LEU A 191 11.12 -1.69 -2.61
C LEU A 191 10.89 -2.87 -3.55
N SER A 192 9.71 -3.48 -3.51
CA SER A 192 9.27 -4.43 -4.52
C SER A 192 8.16 -3.81 -5.38
N VAL A 193 8.15 -4.18 -6.67
CA VAL A 193 7.14 -3.77 -7.64
C VAL A 193 6.53 -5.01 -8.26
N SER A 194 5.27 -5.26 -7.96
CA SER A 194 4.48 -6.36 -8.50
C SER A 194 3.45 -5.82 -9.49
N ARG A 195 3.25 -6.52 -10.61
CA ARG A 195 2.29 -6.12 -11.65
C ARG A 195 1.26 -7.22 -11.91
N ALA A 196 0.05 -6.81 -12.27
CA ALA A 196 -0.97 -7.71 -12.77
C ALA A 196 -0.53 -8.29 -14.11
N HIS A 197 -0.81 -9.57 -14.33
CA HIS A 197 -0.58 -10.21 -15.62
C HIS A 197 -1.77 -9.89 -16.55
N PRO A 198 -1.52 -9.49 -17.82
CA PRO A 198 -2.58 -9.18 -18.78
C PRO A 198 -3.61 -10.31 -18.95
N ASP A 199 -3.18 -11.57 -18.85
CA ASP A 199 -4.00 -12.75 -19.11
C ASP A 199 -4.70 -13.33 -17.87
N GLY A 200 -4.50 -12.70 -16.70
CA GLY A 200 -5.34 -12.82 -15.51
C GLY A 200 -5.48 -14.19 -14.83
N LEU A 201 -4.85 -15.26 -15.30
CA LEU A 201 -5.00 -16.61 -14.72
C LEU A 201 -3.66 -17.35 -14.56
N GLY A 202 -3.35 -17.71 -13.31
CA GLY A 202 -2.38 -18.76 -12.98
C GLY A 202 -0.89 -18.42 -13.11
N CYS A 203 -0.52 -17.18 -13.44
CA CYS A 203 0.89 -16.78 -13.54
C CYS A 203 1.47 -16.40 -12.17
N THR A 204 2.64 -16.96 -11.85
CA THR A 204 3.40 -16.59 -10.66
C THR A 204 3.78 -15.11 -10.70
N ILE A 205 3.30 -14.34 -9.73
CA ILE A 205 3.74 -12.96 -9.52
C ILE A 205 5.24 -12.97 -9.25
N SER A 206 5.99 -12.23 -10.08
CA SER A 206 7.45 -12.10 -9.98
C SER A 206 7.77 -10.64 -9.75
N PRO A 207 7.93 -10.20 -8.48
CA PRO A 207 8.23 -8.81 -8.20
C PRO A 207 9.61 -8.42 -8.71
N THR A 208 9.74 -7.17 -9.14
CA THR A 208 11.05 -6.54 -9.34
C THR A 208 11.49 -5.90 -8.03
N TYR A 209 12.72 -6.16 -7.58
CA TYR A 209 13.24 -5.67 -6.31
C TYR A 209 14.26 -4.55 -6.51
N TYR A 210 14.23 -3.56 -5.64
CA TYR A 210 15.13 -2.43 -5.61
C TYR A 210 15.65 -2.22 -4.19
N ASP A 211 16.96 -2.36 -4.02
CA ASP A 211 17.62 -2.01 -2.76
C ASP A 211 17.63 -0.49 -2.60
N ILE A 212 16.91 -0.02 -1.58
CA ILE A 212 16.98 1.36 -1.12
C ILE A 212 18.15 1.49 -0.15
N PHE A 213 18.21 0.58 0.84
CA PHE A 213 19.35 0.38 1.73
C PHE A 213 19.72 -1.11 1.87
N PRO A 214 21.00 -1.48 1.72
CA PRO A 214 22.13 -0.62 1.38
C PRO A 214 22.02 -0.03 -0.03
N ILE A 215 22.68 1.09 -0.27
CA ILE A 215 22.69 1.70 -1.60
C ILE A 215 23.47 0.76 -2.54
N PRO A 216 22.86 0.27 -3.63
CA PRO A 216 23.53 -0.64 -4.56
C PRO A 216 24.72 0.07 -5.22
N GLN A 217 25.81 -0.67 -5.42
CA GLN A 217 27.02 -0.14 -6.08
C GLN A 217 26.77 0.19 -7.56
N LEU A 218 25.86 -0.55 -8.20
CA LEU A 218 25.46 -0.34 -9.58
C LEU A 218 24.29 0.65 -9.63
N VAL A 219 24.33 1.56 -10.60
CA VAL A 219 23.21 2.44 -10.90
C VAL A 219 22.08 1.58 -11.48
N ILE A 220 20.98 1.50 -10.76
CA ILE A 220 19.76 0.81 -11.19
C ILE A 220 18.81 1.85 -11.77
N GLN A 221 18.13 1.50 -12.86
CA GLN A 221 17.09 2.35 -13.43
C GLN A 221 15.93 2.51 -12.43
N ASN A 222 15.36 3.72 -12.37
CA ASN A 222 14.17 3.97 -11.57
C ASN A 222 12.98 3.14 -12.07
N PRO A 223 12.16 2.56 -11.18
CA PRO A 223 10.90 1.95 -11.60
C PRO A 223 10.00 3.00 -12.23
N THR A 224 9.20 2.56 -13.20
CA THR A 224 8.20 3.39 -13.87
C THR A 224 6.80 2.81 -13.69
N ILE A 225 5.79 3.68 -13.73
CA ILE A 225 4.39 3.29 -13.89
C ILE A 225 3.84 4.08 -15.08
N SER A 226 3.23 3.37 -16.01
CA SER A 226 2.61 3.93 -17.21
C SER A 226 1.23 4.51 -16.94
N PHE A 227 0.75 5.40 -17.80
CA PHE A 227 -0.66 5.83 -17.74
C PHE A 227 -1.62 4.66 -17.94
N ALA A 228 -1.31 3.70 -18.82
CA ALA A 228 -2.09 2.47 -18.94
C ALA A 228 -2.26 1.76 -17.58
N GLU A 229 -1.20 1.69 -16.77
CA GLU A 229 -1.27 1.12 -15.42
C GLU A 229 -2.07 2.00 -14.45
N PHE A 230 -1.88 3.32 -14.45
CA PHE A 230 -2.63 4.24 -13.57
C PHE A 230 -4.13 4.30 -13.88
N TYR A 231 -4.54 4.08 -15.12
CA TYR A 231 -5.95 4.08 -15.51
C TYR A 231 -6.52 2.68 -15.69
N SER A 232 -5.78 1.63 -15.31
CA SER A 232 -6.20 0.25 -15.49
C SER A 232 -6.58 -0.12 -16.94
N GLY A 233 -5.98 0.58 -17.91
CA GLY A 233 -6.21 0.46 -19.35
C GLY A 233 -7.18 1.50 -19.94
N ASP A 234 -7.95 2.22 -19.11
CA ASP A 234 -8.95 3.19 -19.55
C ASP A 234 -8.41 4.63 -19.48
N CYS A 235 -7.36 4.91 -20.27
CA CYS A 235 -6.72 6.23 -20.28
C CYS A 235 -7.67 7.32 -20.84
N PRO A 236 -7.70 8.53 -20.27
CA PRO A 236 -8.43 9.66 -20.84
C PRO A 236 -7.91 10.06 -22.23
N ASP A 237 -8.78 10.66 -23.03
CA ASP A 237 -8.41 11.21 -24.34
C ASP A 237 -7.25 12.20 -24.21
N GLY A 238 -6.25 12.08 -25.10
CA GLY A 238 -5.05 12.91 -25.10
C GLY A 238 -3.99 12.50 -24.08
N MET A 239 -4.20 11.42 -23.31
CA MET A 239 -3.14 10.78 -22.53
C MET A 239 -2.59 9.56 -23.27
N GLU A 240 -1.32 9.62 -23.66
CA GLU A 240 -0.63 8.49 -24.30
C GLU A 240 -0.40 7.36 -23.27
N PRO A 241 -1.04 6.19 -23.42
CA PRO A 241 -1.00 5.11 -22.42
C PRO A 241 0.41 4.63 -22.06
N GLU A 242 1.34 4.68 -23.01
CA GLU A 242 2.74 4.27 -22.86
C GLU A 242 3.61 5.30 -22.12
N THR A 243 3.07 6.49 -21.82
CA THR A 243 3.80 7.51 -21.04
C THR A 243 4.13 6.96 -19.67
N GLN A 244 5.42 6.91 -19.35
CA GLN A 244 5.95 6.35 -18.12
C GLN A 244 6.34 7.44 -17.13
N ILE A 245 5.82 7.35 -15.90
CA ILE A 245 6.19 8.20 -14.79
C ILE A 245 7.30 7.53 -13.99
N PRO A 246 8.52 8.10 -13.96
CA PRO A 246 9.64 7.53 -13.21
C PRO A 246 9.54 7.85 -11.72
N PHE A 247 9.80 6.83 -10.90
CA PHE A 247 9.83 6.94 -9.44
C PHE A 247 11.28 6.95 -8.96
N ASP A 248 11.79 8.16 -8.70
CA ASP A 248 13.19 8.44 -8.37
C ASP A 248 13.63 7.74 -7.06
N LEU A 249 14.47 6.70 -7.20
CA LEU A 249 15.00 5.94 -6.07
C LEU A 249 16.03 6.74 -5.26
N ALA A 250 16.74 7.70 -5.86
CA ALA A 250 17.67 8.56 -5.13
C ALA A 250 16.88 9.48 -4.18
N LEU A 251 15.80 10.08 -4.67
CA LEU A 251 14.86 10.83 -3.83
C LEU A 251 14.23 9.96 -2.73
N PHE A 252 13.95 8.68 -3.03
CA PHE A 252 13.43 7.76 -2.02
C PHE A 252 14.45 7.54 -0.91
N ARG A 253 15.71 7.25 -1.27
CA ARG A 253 16.82 7.08 -0.32
C ARG A 253 16.99 8.31 0.56
N GLU A 254 16.96 9.51 -0.01
CA GLU A 254 17.05 10.76 0.76
C GLU A 254 15.92 10.89 1.77
N THR A 255 14.68 10.67 1.33
CA THR A 255 13.49 10.78 2.18
C THR A 255 13.50 9.73 3.29
N ALA A 256 13.76 8.47 2.93
CA ALA A 256 13.81 7.36 3.87
C ALA A 256 14.95 7.49 4.87
N ALA A 257 16.14 7.95 4.46
CA ALA A 257 17.28 8.14 5.36
C ALA A 257 16.98 9.14 6.49
N VAL A 258 16.22 10.20 6.20
CA VAL A 258 15.76 11.16 7.21
C VAL A 258 14.82 10.48 8.21
N CYS A 259 13.85 9.71 7.72
CA CYS A 259 12.88 9.03 8.59
C CYS A 259 13.52 7.92 9.43
N ILE A 260 14.40 7.09 8.84
CA ILE A 260 15.14 6.03 9.54
C ILE A 260 15.95 6.61 10.70
N ARG A 261 16.70 7.70 10.47
CA ARG A 261 17.47 8.36 11.53
C ARG A 261 16.61 9.00 12.60
N ARG A 262 15.45 9.55 12.22
CA ARG A 262 14.50 10.15 13.17
C ARG A 262 13.93 9.12 14.13
N GLU A 263 13.70 7.89 13.67
CA GLU A 263 13.25 6.76 14.48
C GLU A 263 14.41 6.10 15.28
N GLY A 264 15.62 6.70 15.27
CA GLY A 264 16.76 6.21 16.05
C GLY A 264 17.56 5.08 15.39
N TYR A 265 17.28 4.76 14.13
CA TYR A 265 17.98 3.73 13.39
C TYR A 265 19.04 4.27 12.41
N ILE A 266 19.81 3.37 11.82
CA ILE A 266 20.87 3.69 10.85
C ILE A 266 20.51 3.08 9.49
N PRO A 267 20.51 3.81 8.37
CA PRO A 267 20.36 3.17 7.05
C PRO A 267 21.54 2.21 6.78
N ALA A 268 21.26 0.99 6.32
CA ALA A 268 22.28 -0.06 6.12
C ALA A 268 23.38 0.32 5.14
#